data_AF-A0A1C3JF23-F1
#
_entry.id   AF-A0A1C3JF23-F1
#
_cell.length_a   1.000
_cell.length_b   1.000
_cell.length_c   1.000
_cell.angle_alpha   90.00
_cell.angle_beta   90.00
_cell.angle_gamma   90.00
#
_symmetry.space_group_name_H-M   'P 1'
#
loop_
_entity.id
_entity.type
_entity.pdbx_description
1 polymer ?
#
loop_
_entity_poly.entity_id
_entity_poly.type
_entity_poly.pdbx_seq_one_letter_code
_entity_poly.pdbx_strand_id
1 'polypeptide(L)'
;MNSSSMNRVLISQVAERFNLAVTLGDEELLEMNTVTYKEILANFQMQAELDSSIKYSTVELQKKTTAYFELAHRIAKGMIDGGLSFAEVGDLAKQNSEMLEVLTRDINQFSEARISDFENSVTSLEENNLRSNKIMTVLGITALISLCLFGWFVVHAIRKDLANISDKMRDIAEGEGDRLCCVIQWN
;
A
#
# COMPACT_ATOMS: atom_id res chain seq x y z
N MET A 1 0.58 15.26 -5.03
CA MET A 1 0.94 15.71 -3.66
C MET A 1 0.04 14.96 -2.69
N ASN A 2 0.59 14.26 -1.70
CA ASN A 2 -0.21 13.50 -0.71
C ASN A 2 -1.06 14.49 0.11
N SER A 3 -2.33 14.17 0.40
CA SER A 3 -3.23 15.03 1.20
C SER A 3 -2.66 15.32 2.60
N SER A 4 -1.85 14.41 3.14
CA SER A 4 -1.11 14.64 4.38
C SER A 4 -0.12 15.79 4.30
N SER A 5 0.67 15.89 3.23
CA SER A 5 1.66 16.96 3.06
C SER A 5 1.02 18.27 2.63
N MET A 6 -0.15 18.21 2.00
CA MET A 6 -0.97 19.38 1.67
C MET A 6 -1.47 20.10 2.93
N ASN A 7 -2.00 19.37 3.92
CA ASN A 7 -2.50 19.98 5.15
C ASN A 7 -1.43 20.77 5.91
N ARG A 8 -0.17 20.34 5.86
CA ARG A 8 0.95 21.12 6.43
C ARG A 8 1.06 22.51 5.79
N VAL A 9 0.99 22.58 4.48
CA VAL A 9 1.07 23.84 3.73
C VAL A 9 -0.14 24.72 4.04
N LEU A 10 -1.34 24.14 4.05
CA LEU A 10 -2.58 24.86 4.35
C LEU A 10 -2.59 25.46 5.77
N ILE A 11 -2.06 24.75 6.78
CA ILE A 11 -1.95 25.29 8.14
C ILE A 11 -1.00 26.50 8.18
N SER A 12 0.16 26.41 7.51
CA SER A 12 1.09 27.54 7.41
C SER A 12 0.44 28.74 6.72
N GLN A 13 -0.33 28.50 5.67
CA GLN A 13 -1.06 29.53 4.94
C GLN A 13 -2.13 30.20 5.80
N VAL A 14 -2.88 29.42 6.59
CA VAL A 14 -3.87 29.94 7.55
C VAL A 14 -3.20 30.85 8.58
N ALA A 15 -2.07 30.42 9.15
CA ALA A 15 -1.32 31.20 10.13
C ALA A 15 -0.82 32.54 9.54
N GLU A 16 -0.25 32.52 8.34
CA GLU A 16 0.22 33.72 7.65
C GLU A 16 -0.94 34.69 7.37
N ARG A 17 -2.06 34.19 6.86
CA ARG A 17 -3.24 35.02 6.60
C ARG A 17 -3.84 35.63 7.85
N PHE A 18 -3.80 34.95 9.00
CA PHE A 18 -4.23 35.57 10.27
C PHE A 18 -3.35 36.77 10.64
N ASN A 19 -2.03 36.67 10.48
CA ASN A 19 -1.13 37.80 10.73
C ASN A 19 -1.38 38.96 9.77
N LEU A 20 -1.64 38.66 8.50
CA LEU A 20 -2.00 39.67 7.49
C LEU A 20 -3.35 40.32 7.80
N ALA A 21 -4.37 39.54 8.17
CA ALA A 21 -5.71 40.04 8.53
C ALA A 21 -5.64 41.05 9.66
N VAL A 22 -4.89 40.73 10.72
CA VAL A 22 -4.68 41.64 11.85
C VAL A 22 -3.92 42.91 11.45
N THR A 23 -2.88 42.78 10.62
CA THR A 23 -2.05 43.91 10.20
C THR A 23 -2.79 44.87 9.28
N LEU A 24 -3.63 44.32 8.39
CA LEU A 24 -4.35 45.06 7.37
C LEU A 24 -5.76 45.48 7.80
N GLY A 25 -6.30 44.88 8.86
CA GLY A 25 -7.71 45.06 9.23
C GLY A 25 -8.68 44.41 8.26
N ASP A 26 -8.25 43.37 7.54
CA ASP A 26 -9.00 42.77 6.43
C ASP A 26 -9.73 41.49 6.86
N GLU A 27 -11.06 41.59 7.00
CA GLU A 27 -11.93 40.47 7.34
C GLU A 27 -12.07 39.42 6.23
N GLU A 28 -11.85 39.78 4.96
CA GLU A 28 -11.92 38.83 3.84
C GLU A 28 -10.86 37.74 4.00
N LEU A 29 -9.69 38.10 4.55
CA LEU A 29 -8.65 37.13 4.92
C LEU A 29 -9.12 36.12 5.98
N LEU A 30 -10.01 36.52 6.90
CA LEU A 30 -10.60 35.62 7.91
C LEU A 30 -11.62 34.66 7.28
N GLU A 31 -12.41 35.15 6.32
CA GLU A 31 -13.35 34.31 5.56
C GLU A 31 -12.61 33.27 4.73
N MET A 32 -11.56 33.68 4.01
CA MET A 32 -10.68 32.76 3.27
C MET A 32 -10.07 31.70 4.18
N ASN A 33 -9.62 32.08 5.38
CA ASN A 33 -9.13 31.13 6.37
C ASN A 33 -10.18 30.12 6.82
N THR A 34 -11.45 30.53 6.90
CA THR A 34 -12.57 29.62 7.22
C THR A 34 -12.78 28.58 6.11
N VAL A 35 -12.61 28.97 4.84
CA VAL A 35 -12.66 28.04 3.71
C VAL A 35 -11.49 27.05 3.77
N THR A 36 -10.26 27.55 3.92
CA THR A 36 -9.07 26.70 4.01
C THR A 36 -9.12 25.77 5.24
N TYR A 37 -9.66 26.22 6.36
CA TYR A 37 -9.88 25.37 7.54
C TYR A 37 -10.79 24.17 7.23
N LYS A 38 -11.91 24.39 6.53
CA LYS A 38 -12.80 23.30 6.11
C LYS A 38 -12.10 22.32 5.19
N GLU A 39 -11.24 22.82 4.30
CA GLU A 39 -10.42 21.98 3.42
C GLU A 39 -9.44 21.10 4.21
N ILE A 40 -8.76 21.66 5.21
CA ILE A 40 -7.86 20.91 6.10
C ILE A 40 -8.61 19.75 6.78
N LEU A 41 -9.79 20.02 7.33
CA LEU A 41 -10.62 19.00 7.98
C LEU A 41 -11.09 17.92 7.00
N ALA A 42 -11.53 18.32 5.81
CA ALA A 42 -11.94 17.40 4.76
C ALA A 42 -10.79 16.47 4.34
N ASN A 43 -9.57 17.00 4.21
CA ASN A 43 -8.38 16.21 3.90
C ASN A 43 -8.04 15.21 5.02
N PHE A 44 -8.23 15.55 6.30
CA PHE A 44 -8.06 14.58 7.39
C PHE A 44 -9.13 13.48 7.35
N GLN A 45 -10.38 13.85 7.06
CA GLN A 45 -11.47 12.90 6.93
C GLN A 45 -11.24 11.91 5.79
N MET A 46 -10.85 12.42 4.61
CA MET A 46 -10.49 11.59 3.46
C MET A 46 -9.35 10.60 3.80
N GLN A 47 -8.33 11.04 4.54
CA GLN A 47 -7.24 10.16 4.95
C GLN A 47 -7.70 9.05 5.91
N ALA A 48 -8.57 9.38 6.87
CA ALA A 48 -9.15 8.40 7.79
C ALA A 48 -10.09 7.39 7.10
N GLU A 49 -10.74 7.80 6.00
CA GLU A 49 -11.56 6.92 5.17
C GLU A 49 -10.73 5.96 4.31
N LEU A 50 -9.60 6.44 3.78
CA LEU A 50 -8.67 5.61 3.00
C LEU A 50 -7.91 4.61 3.87
N ASP A 51 -7.57 4.99 5.10
CA ASP A 51 -6.82 4.15 6.02
C ASP A 51 -7.38 4.27 7.45
N SER A 52 -8.12 3.25 7.85
CA SER A 52 -8.74 3.21 9.18
C SER A 52 -7.71 3.13 10.33
N SER A 53 -6.47 2.70 10.07
CA SER A 53 -5.44 2.56 11.10
C SER A 53 -4.96 3.91 11.66
N ILE A 54 -5.08 4.97 10.86
CA ILE A 54 -4.67 6.33 11.23
C ILE A 54 -5.81 7.18 11.80
N LYS A 55 -7.02 6.63 11.93
CA LYS A 55 -8.21 7.36 12.35
C LYS A 55 -8.04 8.09 13.69
N TYR A 56 -7.36 7.47 14.66
CA TYR A 56 -7.09 8.11 15.95
C TYR A 56 -6.20 9.34 15.80
N SER A 57 -5.08 9.19 15.07
CA SER A 57 -4.12 10.27 14.82
C SER A 57 -4.77 11.43 14.06
N THR A 58 -5.60 11.14 13.05
CA THR A 58 -6.33 12.17 12.30
C THR A 58 -7.35 12.90 13.16
N VAL A 59 -8.05 12.21 14.08
CA VAL A 59 -9.01 12.85 14.99
C VAL A 59 -8.30 13.79 15.97
N GLU A 60 -7.16 13.38 16.52
CA GLU A 60 -6.36 14.23 17.40
C GLU A 60 -5.80 15.46 16.67
N LEU A 61 -5.33 15.30 15.43
CA LEU A 61 -4.90 16.43 14.60
C LEU A 61 -6.06 17.38 14.27
N GLN A 62 -7.24 16.85 13.93
CA GLN A 62 -8.44 17.67 13.71
C GLN A 62 -8.78 18.51 14.93
N LYS A 63 -8.80 17.91 16.14
CA LYS A 63 -9.06 18.65 17.39
C LYS A 63 -8.06 19.78 17.61
N LYS A 64 -6.76 19.52 17.41
CA LYS A 64 -5.70 20.53 17.56
C LYS A 64 -5.84 21.64 16.51
N THR A 65 -6.15 21.28 15.26
CA THR A 65 -6.43 22.25 14.19
C THR A 65 -7.64 23.12 14.53
N THR A 66 -8.74 22.54 15.01
CA THR A 66 -9.93 23.29 15.43
C THR A 66 -9.62 24.24 16.58
N ALA A 67 -8.96 23.76 17.63
CA ALA A 67 -8.62 24.59 18.79
C ALA A 67 -7.72 25.78 18.41
N TYR A 68 -6.69 25.55 17.59
CA TYR A 68 -5.84 26.60 17.04
C TYR A 68 -6.65 27.59 16.20
N PHE A 69 -7.46 27.09 15.26
CA PHE A 69 -8.22 27.94 14.35
C PHE A 69 -9.21 28.84 15.09
N GLU A 70 -9.98 28.29 16.03
CA GLU A 70 -10.97 29.04 16.80
C GLU A 70 -10.31 30.15 17.64
N LEU A 71 -9.19 29.85 18.30
CA LEU A 71 -8.45 30.83 19.08
C LEU A 71 -7.84 31.90 18.16
N ALA A 72 -7.18 31.51 17.07
CA ALA A 72 -6.61 32.43 16.09
C ALA A 72 -7.65 33.37 15.49
N HIS A 73 -8.82 32.83 15.11
CA HIS A 73 -9.93 33.60 14.56
C HIS A 73 -10.50 34.58 15.59
N ARG A 74 -10.69 34.15 16.83
CA ARG A 74 -11.16 35.03 17.92
C ARG A 74 -10.18 36.16 18.19
N ILE A 75 -8.88 35.89 18.23
CA ILE A 75 -7.85 36.91 18.41
C ILE A 75 -7.89 37.90 17.25
N ALA A 76 -7.83 37.40 16.00
CA ALA A 76 -7.78 38.24 14.82
C ALA A 76 -9.01 39.13 14.71
N LYS A 77 -10.21 38.56 14.86
CA LYS A 77 -11.46 39.30 14.87
C LYS A 77 -11.50 40.35 15.99
N GLY A 78 -11.12 39.98 17.21
CA GLY A 78 -11.11 40.91 18.34
C GLY A 78 -10.10 42.06 18.18
N MET A 79 -9.00 41.84 17.45
CA MET A 79 -8.04 42.89 17.12
C MET A 79 -8.55 43.82 16.00
N ILE A 80 -9.27 43.28 15.01
CA ILE A 80 -9.88 44.08 13.92
C ILE A 80 -11.06 44.91 14.46
N ASP A 81 -11.94 44.29 15.24
CA ASP A 81 -13.14 44.92 15.81
C ASP A 81 -12.82 45.88 16.98
N GLY A 82 -11.58 45.84 17.50
CA GLY A 82 -11.16 46.61 18.69
C GLY A 82 -11.81 46.15 20.00
N GLY A 83 -12.37 44.94 20.03
CA GLY A 83 -13.14 44.39 21.16
C GLY A 83 -12.32 43.69 22.23
N LEU A 84 -11.01 43.48 22.04
CA LEU A 84 -10.11 42.87 23.02
C LEU A 84 -9.10 43.90 23.56
N SER A 85 -8.80 43.84 24.86
CA SER A 85 -7.73 44.67 25.42
C SER A 85 -6.35 44.15 25.00
N PHE A 86 -5.37 45.04 24.84
CA PHE A 86 -4.00 44.67 24.45
C PHE A 86 -3.34 43.64 25.39
N ALA A 87 -3.67 43.68 26.69
CA ALA A 87 -3.16 42.72 27.66
C ALA A 87 -3.75 41.31 27.43
N GLU A 88 -5.06 41.20 27.19
CA GLU A 88 -5.72 39.93 26.89
C GLU A 88 -5.25 39.35 25.55
N VAL A 89 -5.01 40.20 24.54
CA VAL A 89 -4.47 39.77 23.24
C VAL A 89 -3.08 39.15 23.40
N GLY A 90 -2.21 39.71 24.24
CA GLY A 90 -0.85 39.19 24.44
C GLY A 90 -0.83 37.76 24.96
N ASP A 91 -1.61 37.46 26.00
CA ASP A 91 -1.68 36.11 26.58
C ASP A 91 -2.32 35.11 25.61
N LEU A 92 -3.41 35.51 24.93
CA LEU A 92 -4.07 34.66 23.94
C LEU A 92 -3.16 34.38 22.73
N ALA A 93 -2.43 35.39 22.25
CA ALA A 93 -1.50 35.23 21.14
C ALA A 93 -0.34 34.30 21.49
N LYS A 94 0.19 34.39 22.71
CA LYS A 94 1.21 33.45 23.20
C LYS A 94 0.68 32.02 23.24
N GLN A 95 -0.49 31.80 23.85
CA GLN A 95 -1.14 30.49 23.88
C GLN A 95 -1.36 29.93 22.46
N ASN A 96 -1.84 30.78 21.54
CA ASN A 96 -2.11 30.37 20.17
C ASN A 96 -0.83 30.03 19.38
N SER A 97 0.27 30.74 19.64
CA SER A 97 1.59 30.43 19.07
C SER A 97 2.11 29.07 19.55
N GLU A 98 1.95 28.75 20.84
CA GLU A 98 2.32 27.44 21.39
C GLU A 98 1.46 26.32 20.78
N MET A 99 0.15 26.56 20.59
CA MET A 99 -0.73 25.63 19.88
C MET A 99 -0.29 25.40 18.43
N LEU A 100 0.09 26.46 17.72
CA LEU A 100 0.58 26.35 16.34
C LEU A 100 1.88 25.57 16.24
N GLU A 101 2.82 25.77 17.17
CA GLU A 101 4.08 25.03 17.22
C GLU A 101 3.84 23.53 17.41
N VAL A 102 3.01 23.17 18.39
CA VAL A 102 2.64 21.78 18.66
C VAL A 102 1.91 21.17 17.45
N LEU A 103 0.93 21.88 16.89
CA LEU A 103 0.20 21.42 15.70
C LEU A 103 1.13 21.20 14.50
N THR A 104 2.05 22.13 14.27
CA THR A 104 3.02 22.07 13.15
C THR A 104 3.97 20.88 13.33
N ARG A 105 4.47 20.65 14.53
CA ARG A 105 5.31 19.49 14.83
C ARG A 105 4.56 18.19 14.60
N ASP A 106 3.35 18.08 15.14
CA ASP A 106 2.57 16.85 15.09
C ASP A 106 2.11 16.53 13.65
N ILE A 107 1.77 17.55 12.85
CA ILE A 107 1.43 17.33 11.43
C ILE A 107 2.65 16.98 10.58
N ASN A 108 3.84 17.50 10.91
CA ASN A 108 5.09 17.11 10.27
C ASN A 108 5.37 15.64 10.51
N GLN A 109 5.34 15.20 11.78
CA GLN A 109 5.54 13.81 12.16
C GLN A 109 4.52 12.88 11.49
N PHE A 110 3.25 13.29 11.46
CA PHE A 110 2.22 12.54 10.77
C PHE A 110 2.51 12.44 9.27
N SER A 111 2.85 13.54 8.60
CA SER A 111 3.18 13.53 7.17
C SER A 111 4.41 12.70 6.84
N GLU A 112 5.44 12.74 7.69
CA GLU A 112 6.64 11.91 7.52
C GLU A 112 6.32 10.43 7.69
N ALA A 113 5.52 10.07 8.70
CA ALA A 113 5.04 8.70 8.89
C ALA A 113 4.27 8.20 7.66
N ARG A 114 3.38 9.02 7.08
CA ARG A 114 2.64 8.64 5.87
C ARG A 114 3.52 8.49 4.63
N ILE A 115 4.57 9.30 4.51
CA ILE A 115 5.55 9.14 3.43
C ILE A 115 6.33 7.84 3.63
N SER A 116 6.78 7.56 4.86
CA SER A 116 7.50 6.33 5.19
C SER A 116 6.64 5.08 4.98
N ASP A 117 5.37 5.08 5.39
CA ASP A 117 4.42 3.99 5.16
C ASP A 117 4.25 3.70 3.67
N PHE A 118 4.19 4.76 2.85
CA PHE A 118 4.10 4.63 1.40
C PHE A 118 5.38 4.06 0.81
N GLU A 119 6.55 4.58 1.18
CA GLU A 119 7.84 4.08 0.74
C GLU A 119 8.02 2.61 1.11
N ASN A 120 7.72 2.23 2.35
CA ASN A 120 7.76 0.84 2.81
C ASN A 120 6.80 -0.06 2.02
N SER A 121 5.60 0.43 1.72
CA SER A 121 4.64 -0.30 0.89
C SER A 121 5.19 -0.52 -0.52
N VAL A 122 5.81 0.48 -1.13
CA VAL A 122 6.45 0.38 -2.46
C VAL A 122 7.63 -0.60 -2.43
N THR A 123 8.53 -0.50 -1.46
CA THR A 123 9.67 -1.42 -1.32
C THR A 123 9.20 -2.86 -1.07
N SER A 124 8.17 -3.05 -0.24
CA SER A 124 7.60 -4.38 -0.01
C SER A 124 6.98 -4.98 -1.28
N LEU A 125 6.39 -4.15 -2.16
CA LEU A 125 5.88 -4.58 -3.46
C LEU A 125 7.03 -4.98 -4.39
N GLU A 126 8.14 -4.26 -4.39
CA GLU A 126 9.34 -4.61 -5.16
C GLU A 126 9.94 -5.96 -4.70
N GLU A 127 10.10 -6.15 -3.39
CA GLU A 127 10.59 -7.40 -2.82
C GLU A 127 9.63 -8.57 -3.07
N ASN A 128 8.32 -8.34 -2.96
CA ASN A 128 7.30 -9.34 -3.27
C ASN A 128 7.26 -9.68 -4.75
N ASN A 129 7.52 -8.73 -5.65
CA ASN A 129 7.67 -9.01 -7.09
C ASN A 129 8.89 -9.88 -7.38
N LEU A 130 10.03 -9.63 -6.72
CA LEU A 130 11.22 -10.50 -6.84
C LEU A 130 10.95 -11.91 -6.29
N ARG A 131 10.21 -12.03 -5.19
CA ARG A 131 9.82 -13.33 -4.60
C ARG A 131 8.84 -14.09 -5.50
N SER A 132 7.82 -13.42 -6.04
CA SER A 132 6.85 -14.02 -6.96
C SER A 132 7.52 -14.50 -8.25
N ASN A 133 8.48 -13.75 -8.79
CA ASN A 133 9.20 -14.17 -9.99
C ASN A 133 10.07 -15.42 -9.72
N LYS A 134 10.69 -15.53 -8.53
CA LYS A 134 11.42 -16.73 -8.11
C LYS A 134 10.48 -17.95 -7.94
N ILE A 135 9.32 -17.78 -7.31
CA ILE A 135 8.34 -18.87 -7.14
C ILE A 135 7.83 -19.34 -8.51
N MET A 136 7.50 -18.41 -9.41
CA MET A 136 7.03 -18.74 -10.76
C MET A 136 8.10 -19.45 -11.58
N THR A 137 9.36 -19.04 -11.47
CA THR A 137 10.49 -19.70 -12.13
C THR A 137 10.70 -21.13 -11.61
N VAL A 138 10.66 -21.33 -10.29
CA VAL A 138 10.83 -22.67 -9.68
C VAL A 138 9.69 -23.61 -10.06
N LEU A 139 8.44 -23.13 -10.03
CA LEU A 139 7.28 -23.91 -10.48
C LEU A 139 7.36 -24.25 -11.97
N GLY A 140 7.78 -23.30 -12.82
CA GLY A 140 7.99 -23.53 -14.24
C GLY A 140 9.03 -24.61 -14.54
N ILE A 141 10.19 -24.56 -13.85
CA ILE A 141 11.25 -25.58 -13.99
C ILE A 141 10.74 -26.94 -13.53
N THR A 142 10.01 -27.00 -12.41
CA THR A 142 9.48 -28.26 -11.86
C THR A 142 8.44 -28.89 -12.78
N ALA A 143 7.56 -28.08 -13.38
CA ALA A 143 6.60 -28.53 -14.37
C ALA A 143 7.28 -29.09 -15.64
N LEU A 144 8.31 -28.40 -16.14
CA LEU A 144 9.11 -28.86 -17.29
C LEU A 144 9.79 -30.21 -17.02
N ILE A 145 10.43 -30.35 -15.86
CA ILE A 145 11.09 -31.61 -15.47
C ILE A 145 10.05 -32.75 -15.40
N SER A 146 8.88 -32.48 -14.82
CA SER A 146 7.81 -33.47 -14.70
C SER A 146 7.34 -33.97 -16.07
N LEU A 147 7.13 -33.07 -17.04
CA LEU A 147 6.76 -33.43 -18.41
C LEU A 147 7.82 -34.31 -19.09
N CYS A 148 9.11 -33.96 -18.92
CA CYS A 148 10.21 -34.76 -19.45
C CYS A 148 10.24 -36.18 -18.85
N LEU A 149 10.02 -36.30 -17.53
CA LEU A 149 9.97 -37.60 -16.85
C LEU A 149 8.79 -38.46 -17.33
N PHE A 150 7.62 -37.86 -17.48
CA PHE A 150 6.46 -38.56 -18.04
C PHE A 150 6.71 -39.03 -19.47
N GLY A 151 7.28 -38.17 -20.32
CA GLY A 151 7.65 -38.54 -21.68
C GLY A 151 8.64 -39.71 -21.73
N TRP A 152 9.68 -39.66 -20.90
CA TRP A 152 10.65 -40.75 -20.78
C TRP A 152 10.01 -42.06 -20.32
N PHE A 153 9.14 -42.00 -19.31
CA PHE A 153 8.44 -43.17 -18.78
C PHE A 153 7.57 -43.85 -19.85
N VAL A 154 6.79 -43.07 -20.61
CA VAL A 154 5.92 -43.59 -21.68
C VAL A 154 6.75 -44.27 -22.78
N VAL A 155 7.86 -43.65 -23.21
CA VAL A 155 8.75 -44.25 -24.22
C VAL A 155 9.38 -45.55 -23.72
N HIS A 156 9.78 -45.60 -22.45
CA HIS A 156 10.38 -46.79 -21.86
C HIS A 156 9.37 -47.94 -21.71
N ALA A 157 8.14 -47.63 -21.32
CA ALA A 157 7.04 -48.60 -21.23
C ALA A 157 6.75 -49.25 -22.60
N ILE A 158 6.61 -48.43 -23.65
CA ILE A 158 6.37 -48.92 -25.02
C ILE A 158 7.53 -49.81 -25.50
N ARG A 159 8.79 -49.40 -25.28
CA ARG A 159 9.96 -50.21 -25.66
C ARG A 159 9.98 -51.56 -24.95
N LYS A 160 9.62 -51.60 -23.67
CA LYS A 160 9.51 -52.85 -22.90
C LYS A 160 8.41 -53.77 -23.44
N ASP A 161 7.25 -53.20 -23.78
CA ASP A 161 6.15 -53.95 -24.35
C ASP A 161 6.51 -54.51 -25.73
N LEU A 162 7.18 -53.73 -26.58
CA LEU A 162 7.69 -54.20 -27.87
C LEU A 162 8.76 -55.30 -27.72
N ALA A 163 9.69 -55.15 -26.76
CA ALA A 163 10.71 -56.16 -26.51
C ALA A 163 10.08 -57.49 -26.05
N ASN A 164 9.08 -57.44 -25.17
CA ASN A 164 8.35 -58.64 -24.74
C ASN A 164 7.60 -59.33 -25.88
N ILE A 165 7.03 -58.57 -26.82
CA ILE A 165 6.36 -59.15 -28.01
C ILE A 165 7.38 -59.76 -28.95
N SER A 166 8.51 -59.07 -29.18
CA SER A 166 9.60 -59.59 -30.00
C SER A 166 10.22 -60.86 -29.42
N ASP A 167 10.36 -60.95 -28.10
CA ASP A 167 10.85 -62.15 -27.43
C ASP A 167 9.87 -63.30 -27.56
N LYS A 168 8.55 -63.06 -27.45
CA LYS A 168 7.54 -64.10 -27.69
C LYS A 168 7.50 -64.56 -29.15
N MET A 169 7.68 -63.65 -30.10
CA MET A 169 7.79 -64.01 -31.53
C MET A 169 9.08 -64.78 -31.82
N ARG A 170 10.19 -64.44 -31.16
CA ARG A 170 11.43 -65.20 -31.22
C ARG A 170 11.27 -66.60 -30.61
N ASP A 171 10.60 -66.72 -29.47
CA ASP A 171 10.32 -68.01 -28.83
C ASP A 171 9.40 -68.89 -29.70
N ILE A 172 8.45 -68.29 -30.44
CA ILE A 172 7.63 -69.01 -31.44
C ILE A 172 8.44 -69.39 -32.68
N ALA A 173 9.39 -68.55 -33.10
CA ALA A 173 10.27 -68.81 -34.24
C ALA A 173 11.39 -69.82 -33.92
N GLU A 174 11.83 -69.91 -32.68
CA GLU A 174 12.90 -70.80 -32.21
C GLU A 174 12.35 -72.06 -31.48
N GLY A 175 11.08 -72.07 -31.06
CA GLY A 175 10.58 -73.00 -30.04
C GLY A 175 9.17 -73.56 -30.24
N GLU A 176 8.81 -74.01 -31.45
CA GLU A 176 7.85 -75.12 -31.67
C GLU A 176 8.27 -76.02 -32.86
N GLY A 177 9.58 -76.24 -33.02
CA GLY A 177 10.12 -77.20 -33.99
C GLY A 177 9.99 -78.68 -33.60
N ASP A 178 9.30 -79.03 -32.50
CA ASP A 178 9.27 -80.40 -31.95
C ASP A 178 7.86 -81.05 -31.92
N ARG A 179 6.85 -80.48 -32.57
CA ARG A 179 5.49 -81.08 -32.61
C ARG A 179 4.87 -81.27 -34.00
N LEU A 180 5.69 -81.42 -35.04
CA LEU A 180 5.21 -81.70 -36.40
C LEU A 180 5.75 -82.99 -37.06
N CYS A 181 6.70 -83.71 -36.46
CA CYS A 181 7.31 -84.88 -37.12
C CYS A 181 7.01 -86.26 -36.51
N CYS A 182 6.17 -86.35 -35.48
CA CYS A 182 5.75 -87.64 -34.94
C CYS A 182 4.28 -87.62 -34.54
N VAL A 183 3.40 -87.99 -35.49
CA VAL A 183 2.28 -88.94 -35.35
C VAL A 183 1.52 -88.91 -36.69
N ILE A 184 2.02 -89.67 -37.66
CA ILE A 184 1.16 -90.37 -38.63
C ILE A 184 1.59 -91.83 -38.51
N GLN A 185 0.86 -92.60 -37.72
CA GLN A 185 0.94 -94.06 -37.71
C GLN A 185 -0.31 -94.59 -38.43
N TRP A 186 -0.12 -95.18 -39.60
CA TRP A 186 -1.04 -96.15 -40.21
C TRP A 186 -0.20 -97.31 -40.74
N ASN A 187 -0.35 -98.45 -40.06
CA ASN A 187 -0.02 -99.84 -40.42
C ASN A 187 1.40 -100.16 -40.91
#